data_AF-J3B2J5-F1
#
_entry.id   AF-J3B2J5-F1
#
_cell.length_a   1.000
_cell.length_b   1.000
_cell.length_c   1.000
_cell.angle_alpha   90.00
_cell.angle_beta   90.00
_cell.angle_gamma   90.00
#
_symmetry.space_group_name_H-M   'P 1'
#
loop_
_entity.id
_entity.type
_entity.pdbx_description
1 polymer ?
#
loop_
_entity_poly.entity_id
_entity_poly.type
_entity_poly.pdbx_seq_one_letter_code
_entity_poly.pdbx_strand_id
1 'polypeptide(L)'
;MAAEGKHLSLTFKAIAYSAGGFLVAWAAIKLIDTYFDPTLLADTKGWLLRAWNWLLLETPIPNWSLLMIIAALISTLTVAIYFYRTTDGTYGELHEIERKVYKMNNPQFPQLTDNQTLLMEALAYHANFRKIANLDSVCKLVSLSKLEVEDGLKQLQAKHLVKQKVTRGTFGATTFELTLAGKDYALERFELT
;
A
#
# COMPACT_ATOMS: atom_id res chain seq x y z
N MET A 1 39.75 -29.14 13.55
CA MET A 1 38.85 -30.31 13.49
C MET A 1 37.45 -29.79 13.22
N ALA A 2 36.87 -30.15 12.08
CA ALA A 2 35.55 -29.70 11.65
C ALA A 2 34.46 -30.53 12.34
N ALA A 3 33.44 -29.88 12.91
CA ALA A 3 32.29 -30.55 13.49
C ALA A 3 31.18 -30.68 12.42
N GLU A 4 30.79 -31.92 12.17
CA GLU A 4 29.76 -32.32 11.20
C GLU A 4 28.38 -31.71 11.52
N GLY A 5 27.72 -31.22 10.47
CA GLY A 5 26.40 -30.60 10.53
C GLY A 5 25.27 -31.60 10.80
N LYS A 6 24.38 -31.22 11.71
CA LYS A 6 23.10 -31.89 11.98
C LYS A 6 22.15 -31.71 10.80
N HIS A 7 22.10 -32.69 9.89
CA HIS A 7 21.24 -32.69 8.70
C HIS A 7 19.92 -33.49 8.86
N LEU A 8 19.48 -33.78 10.08
CA LEU A 8 18.45 -34.81 10.35
C LEU A 8 17.02 -34.32 10.67
N SER A 9 16.76 -33.00 10.78
CA SER A 9 15.41 -32.54 11.20
C SER A 9 14.42 -32.25 10.05
N LEU A 10 14.90 -32.14 8.81
CA LEU A 10 14.10 -31.67 7.67
C LEU A 10 13.34 -32.81 6.97
N THR A 11 13.89 -34.03 6.97
CA THR A 11 13.26 -35.20 6.35
C THR A 11 12.09 -35.75 7.18
N PHE A 12 12.16 -35.72 8.51
CA PHE A 12 11.09 -36.24 9.37
C PHE A 12 9.80 -35.41 9.31
N LYS A 13 9.91 -34.08 9.17
CA LYS A 13 8.75 -33.18 9.08
C LYS A 13 8.03 -33.31 7.73
N ALA A 14 8.76 -33.56 6.64
CA ALA A 14 8.19 -33.78 5.32
C ALA A 14 7.42 -35.13 5.23
N ILE A 15 7.94 -36.18 5.88
CA ILE A 15 7.29 -37.50 5.92
C ILE A 15 6.02 -37.47 6.80
N ALA A 16 6.03 -36.71 7.90
CA ALA A 16 4.85 -36.56 8.75
C ALA A 16 3.70 -35.80 8.05
N TYR A 17 4.01 -34.78 7.25
CA TYR A 17 3.01 -34.04 6.48
C TYR A 17 2.43 -34.87 5.31
N SER A 18 3.25 -35.69 4.65
CA SER A 18 2.76 -36.57 3.58
C SER A 18 1.91 -37.73 4.12
N ALA A 19 2.31 -38.33 5.25
CA ALA A 19 1.54 -39.36 5.93
C ALA A 19 0.19 -38.84 6.45
N GLY A 20 0.16 -37.61 7.00
CA GLY A 20 -1.08 -36.94 7.40
C GLY A 20 -2.02 -36.65 6.23
N GLY A 21 -1.47 -36.16 5.10
CA GLY A 21 -2.25 -35.93 3.89
C GLY A 21 -2.88 -37.20 3.31
N PHE A 22 -2.13 -38.31 3.31
CA PHE A 22 -2.64 -39.62 2.88
C PHE A 22 -3.75 -40.16 3.80
N LEU A 23 -3.64 -39.97 5.11
CA LEU A 23 -4.67 -40.41 6.06
C LEU A 23 -5.96 -39.59 5.94
N VAL A 24 -5.87 -38.29 5.71
CA VAL A 24 -7.04 -37.42 5.49
C VAL A 24 -7.71 -37.74 4.15
N ALA A 25 -6.92 -37.94 3.09
CA ALA A 25 -7.45 -38.37 1.80
C ALA A 25 -8.14 -39.75 1.89
N TRP A 26 -7.55 -40.70 2.61
CA TRP A 26 -8.13 -42.02 2.84
C TRP A 26 -9.44 -41.94 3.65
N ALA A 27 -9.47 -41.13 4.71
CA ALA A 27 -10.66 -40.92 5.53
C ALA A 27 -11.79 -40.23 4.74
N ALA A 28 -11.45 -39.26 3.88
CA ALA A 28 -12.41 -38.60 2.99
C ALA A 28 -12.98 -39.59 1.96
N ILE A 29 -12.14 -40.42 1.34
CA ILE A 29 -12.58 -41.46 0.40
C ILE A 29 -13.53 -42.44 1.11
N LYS A 30 -13.18 -42.89 2.33
CA LYS A 30 -14.02 -43.78 3.15
C LYS A 30 -15.37 -43.14 3.51
N LEU A 31 -15.39 -41.86 3.86
CA LEU A 31 -16.63 -41.14 4.19
C LEU A 31 -17.55 -40.99 2.97
N ILE A 32 -16.98 -40.69 1.80
CA ILE A 32 -17.75 -40.57 0.55
C ILE A 32 -18.29 -41.95 0.13
N ASP A 33 -17.51 -43.02 0.28
CA ASP A 33 -17.92 -44.41 -0.04
C ASP A 33 -19.05 -44.93 0.87
N THR A 34 -19.20 -44.39 2.09
CA THR A 34 -20.20 -44.85 3.07
C THR A 34 -21.52 -44.08 3.01
N TYR A 35 -21.50 -42.81 2.59
CA TYR A 35 -22.66 -41.91 2.65
C TYR A 35 -23.16 -41.40 1.29
N PHE A 36 -22.41 -41.58 0.21
CA PHE A 36 -22.78 -41.11 -1.13
C PHE A 36 -23.04 -42.27 -2.09
N ASP A 37 -24.03 -42.08 -2.97
CA ASP A 37 -24.44 -43.03 -4.01
C ASP A 37 -23.21 -43.50 -4.82
N PRO A 38 -22.97 -44.82 -5.00
CA PRO A 38 -21.80 -45.36 -5.70
C PRO A 38 -21.64 -44.81 -7.13
N THR A 39 -22.72 -44.32 -7.74
CA THR A 39 -22.70 -43.62 -9.03
C THR A 39 -21.95 -42.29 -8.97
N LEU A 40 -22.16 -41.49 -7.93
CA LEU A 40 -21.45 -40.21 -7.71
C LEU A 40 -19.98 -40.42 -7.37
N LEU A 41 -19.65 -41.51 -6.66
CA LEU A 41 -18.27 -41.92 -6.41
C LEU A 41 -17.56 -42.36 -7.70
N ALA A 42 -18.25 -43.09 -8.58
CA ALA A 42 -17.71 -43.51 -9.87
C ALA A 42 -17.43 -42.31 -10.80
N ASP A 43 -18.35 -41.35 -10.85
CA ASP A 43 -18.18 -40.12 -11.64
C ASP A 43 -17.04 -39.26 -11.10
N THR A 44 -16.96 -39.06 -9.78
CA THR A 44 -15.85 -38.31 -9.17
C THR A 44 -14.50 -39.01 -9.34
N LYS A 45 -14.43 -40.34 -9.23
CA LYS A 45 -13.23 -41.13 -9.54
C LYS A 45 -12.82 -40.99 -11.01
N GLY A 46 -13.78 -41.04 -11.94
CA GLY A 46 -13.52 -40.85 -13.37
C GLY A 46 -12.97 -39.46 -13.70
N TRP A 47 -13.52 -38.42 -13.08
CA TRP A 47 -13.00 -37.06 -13.16
C TRP A 47 -11.61 -36.93 -12.55
N LEU A 48 -11.37 -37.52 -11.38
CA LEU A 48 -10.06 -37.50 -10.72
C LEU A 48 -9.00 -38.21 -11.56
N LEU A 49 -9.32 -39.37 -12.13
CA LEU A 49 -8.41 -40.12 -13.00
C LEU A 49 -8.09 -39.33 -14.26
N ARG A 50 -9.10 -38.67 -14.87
CA ARG A 50 -8.90 -37.85 -16.06
C ARG A 50 -8.04 -36.62 -15.76
N ALA A 51 -8.26 -35.96 -14.62
CA ALA A 51 -7.43 -34.85 -14.17
C ALA A 51 -5.99 -35.31 -13.87
N TRP A 52 -5.82 -36.47 -13.23
CA TRP A 52 -4.52 -37.07 -12.93
C TRP A 52 -3.75 -37.43 -14.21
N ASN A 53 -4.42 -38.05 -15.18
CA ASN A 53 -3.84 -38.38 -16.47
C ASN A 53 -3.47 -37.12 -17.27
N TRP A 54 -4.27 -36.06 -17.18
CA TRP A 54 -3.95 -34.76 -17.78
C TRP A 54 -2.73 -34.10 -17.12
N LEU A 55 -2.58 -34.25 -15.80
CA LEU A 55 -1.48 -33.69 -15.02
C LEU A 55 -0.14 -34.40 -15.31
N LEU A 56 -0.19 -35.70 -15.59
CA LEU A 56 0.94 -36.57 -15.92
C LEU A 56 1.28 -36.65 -17.41
N LEU A 57 0.51 -35.97 -18.27
CA LEU A 57 0.75 -35.99 -19.71
C LEU A 57 2.15 -35.45 -20.00
N GLU A 58 2.96 -36.24 -20.73
CA GLU A 58 4.32 -35.86 -21.12
C GLU A 58 4.29 -34.83 -22.25
N THR A 59 4.09 -33.58 -21.85
CA THR A 59 4.23 -32.38 -22.69
C THR A 59 5.63 -31.77 -22.51
N PRO A 60 6.16 -31.01 -23.48
CA PRO A 60 7.48 -30.38 -23.39
C PRO A 60 7.66 -29.52 -22.12
N ILE A 61 6.57 -28.96 -21.59
CA ILE A 61 6.48 -28.41 -20.25
C ILE A 61 5.39 -29.20 -19.52
N PRO A 62 5.69 -29.91 -18.42
CA PRO A 62 4.70 -30.71 -17.72
C PRO A 62 3.55 -29.87 -17.17
N ASN A 63 2.30 -30.31 -17.32
CA ASN A 63 1.12 -29.56 -16.88
C ASN A 63 1.12 -29.26 -15.36
N TRP A 64 1.69 -30.14 -14.55
CA TRP A 64 1.87 -29.89 -13.11
C TRP A 64 2.79 -28.70 -12.84
N SER A 65 3.82 -28.49 -13.67
CA SER A 65 4.75 -27.37 -13.51
C SER A 65 4.08 -26.03 -13.83
N LEU A 66 3.20 -26.00 -14.84
CA LEU A 66 2.37 -24.83 -15.15
C LEU A 66 1.44 -24.47 -13.99
N LEU A 67 0.80 -25.45 -13.35
CA LEU A 67 -0.05 -25.21 -12.18
C LEU A 67 0.75 -24.65 -11.00
N MET A 68 1.97 -25.14 -10.77
CA MET A 68 2.85 -24.61 -9.72
C MET A 68 3.27 -23.17 -9.99
N ILE A 69 3.54 -22.82 -11.26
CA ILE A 69 3.85 -21.44 -11.67
C ILE A 69 2.63 -20.53 -11.43
N ILE A 70 1.44 -20.96 -11.87
CA ILE A 70 0.20 -20.20 -11.66
C ILE A 70 -0.07 -20.00 -10.16
N ALA A 71 0.07 -21.05 -9.35
CA ALA A 71 -0.09 -20.96 -7.90
C ALA A 71 0.91 -20.00 -7.26
N ALA A 72 2.18 -20.04 -7.68
CA ALA A 72 3.21 -19.12 -7.22
C ALA A 72 2.90 -17.65 -7.61
N LEU A 73 2.42 -17.42 -8.83
CA LEU A 73 2.00 -16.09 -9.30
C LEU A 73 0.79 -15.56 -8.52
N ILE A 74 -0.22 -16.39 -8.31
CA ILE A 74 -1.41 -16.00 -7.53
C ILE A 74 -1.02 -15.73 -6.08
N SER A 75 -0.20 -16.58 -5.47
CA SER A 75 0.27 -16.39 -4.09
C SER A 75 1.07 -15.09 -3.95
N THR A 76 2.01 -14.83 -4.86
CA THR A 76 2.81 -13.60 -4.83
C THR A 76 1.96 -12.35 -5.07
N LEU A 77 1.02 -12.40 -6.01
CA LEU A 77 0.07 -11.30 -6.25
C LEU A 77 -0.83 -11.05 -5.03
N THR A 78 -1.32 -12.11 -4.38
CA THR A 78 -2.17 -11.99 -3.19
C THR A 78 -1.40 -11.36 -2.04
N VAL A 79 -0.15 -11.79 -1.82
CA VAL A 79 0.74 -11.21 -0.82
C VAL A 79 1.05 -9.75 -1.14
N ALA A 80 1.35 -9.41 -2.40
CA ALA A 80 1.59 -8.05 -2.84
C ALA A 80 0.37 -7.14 -2.60
N ILE A 81 -0.83 -7.60 -2.93
CA ILE A 81 -2.08 -6.86 -2.70
C ILE A 81 -2.34 -6.69 -1.20
N TYR A 82 -2.11 -7.73 -0.40
CA TYR A 82 -2.26 -7.67 1.06
C TYR A 82 -1.32 -6.65 1.70
N PHE A 83 -0.04 -6.69 1.34
CA PHE A 83 0.94 -5.71 1.82
C PHE A 83 0.64 -4.30 1.32
N TYR A 84 0.28 -4.14 0.05
CA TYR A 84 -0.08 -2.83 -0.50
C TYR A 84 -1.26 -2.19 0.27
N ARG A 85 -2.34 -2.95 0.49
CA ARG A 85 -3.52 -2.47 1.22
C ARG A 85 -3.26 -2.18 2.70
N THR A 86 -2.44 -2.99 3.36
CA THR A 86 -2.08 -2.75 4.77
C THR A 86 -1.18 -1.53 4.90
N THR A 87 -0.26 -1.34 3.96
CA THR A 87 0.67 -0.20 3.96
C THR A 87 -0.08 1.14 3.81
N ASP A 88 -1.04 1.22 2.88
CA ASP A 88 -1.88 2.42 2.71
C ASP A 88 -2.68 2.78 3.98
N GLY A 89 -3.15 1.77 4.74
CA GLY A 89 -3.81 1.96 6.03
C GLY A 89 -2.89 2.50 7.12
N THR A 90 -1.69 1.94 7.28
CA THR A 90 -0.70 2.40 8.27
C THR A 90 -0.20 3.83 8.02
N TYR A 91 -0.11 4.28 6.76
CA TYR A 91 0.23 5.68 6.47
C TYR A 91 -0.88 6.64 6.87
N GLY A 92 -2.14 6.24 6.73
CA GLY A 92 -3.30 7.00 7.23
C GLY A 92 -3.27 7.13 8.76
N GLU A 93 -3.05 6.02 9.46
CA GLU A 93 -2.96 6.01 10.93
C GLU A 93 -1.81 6.87 11.46
N LEU A 94 -0.62 6.80 10.83
CA LEU A 94 0.51 7.64 11.22
C LEU A 94 0.19 9.12 11.01
N HIS A 95 -0.46 9.47 9.90
CA HIS A 95 -0.86 10.84 9.60
C HIS A 95 -1.88 11.37 10.62
N GLU A 96 -2.84 10.54 11.02
CA GLU A 96 -3.82 10.88 12.05
C GLU A 96 -3.19 11.05 13.44
N ILE A 97 -2.20 10.22 13.78
CA ILE A 97 -1.48 10.34 15.05
C ILE A 97 -0.65 11.63 15.06
N GLU A 98 0.06 11.94 13.97
CA GLU A 98 0.83 13.19 13.83
C GLU A 98 -0.09 14.41 13.95
N ARG A 99 -1.28 14.35 13.34
CA ARG A 99 -2.35 15.36 13.48
C ARG A 99 -2.82 15.54 14.92
N LYS A 100 -3.11 14.44 15.62
CA LYS A 100 -3.55 14.48 17.02
C LYS A 100 -2.48 15.08 17.94
N VAL A 101 -1.22 14.68 17.77
CA VAL A 101 -0.08 15.21 18.53
C VAL A 101 0.10 16.70 18.26
N TYR A 102 0.02 17.13 16.99
CA TYR A 102 0.15 18.54 16.64
C TYR A 102 -0.98 19.39 17.25
N LYS A 103 -2.24 18.94 17.14
CA LYS A 103 -3.40 19.66 17.69
C LYS A 103 -3.35 19.76 19.22
N MET A 104 -2.81 18.74 19.89
CA MET A 104 -2.59 18.77 21.34
C MET A 104 -1.54 19.81 21.75
N ASN A 105 -0.49 19.99 20.93
CA ASN A 105 0.57 20.96 21.17
C ASN A 105 0.22 22.38 20.73
N ASN A 106 -0.70 22.55 19.78
CA ASN A 106 -1.10 23.84 19.20
C ASN A 106 -2.63 23.94 19.12
N PRO A 107 -3.31 24.19 20.27
CA PRO A 107 -4.77 24.15 20.35
C PRO A 107 -5.46 25.31 19.60
N GLN A 108 -4.72 26.37 19.25
CA GLN A 108 -5.23 27.50 18.49
C GLN A 108 -4.38 27.72 17.25
N PHE A 109 -5.05 27.93 16.12
CA PHE A 109 -4.35 28.28 14.89
C PHE A 109 -3.74 29.67 14.96
N PRO A 110 -2.56 29.88 14.33
CA PRO A 110 -1.99 31.20 14.21
C PRO A 110 -2.92 32.09 13.38
N GLN A 111 -3.13 33.33 13.83
CA GLN A 111 -3.87 34.33 13.06
C GLN A 111 -3.09 34.66 11.78
N LEU A 112 -3.79 34.63 10.65
CA LEU A 112 -3.28 35.02 9.34
C LEU A 112 -3.85 36.38 8.94
N THR A 113 -3.04 37.20 8.27
CA THR A 113 -3.52 38.40 7.59
C THR A 113 -4.30 38.02 6.32
N ASP A 114 -5.05 38.96 5.74
CA ASP A 114 -5.84 38.69 4.53
C ASP A 114 -4.98 38.18 3.36
N ASN A 115 -3.80 38.79 3.16
CA ASN A 115 -2.85 38.36 2.15
C ASN A 115 -2.28 36.95 2.44
N GLN A 116 -2.00 36.64 3.71
CA GLN A 116 -1.55 35.30 4.10
C GLN A 116 -2.66 34.26 3.91
N THR A 117 -3.92 34.66 4.14
CA THR A 117 -5.09 33.80 3.95
C THR A 117 -5.29 33.47 2.47
N LEU A 118 -5.21 34.48 1.58
CA LEU A 118 -5.22 34.30 0.13
C LEU A 118 -4.11 33.37 -0.37
N LEU A 119 -2.89 33.52 0.16
CA LEU A 119 -1.77 32.62 -0.16
C LEU A 119 -2.04 31.19 0.32
N MET A 120 -2.63 31.03 1.50
CA MET A 120 -2.98 29.73 2.05
C MET A 120 -4.04 29.02 1.20
N GLU A 121 -5.06 29.74 0.72
CA GLU A 121 -6.07 29.23 -0.21
C GLU A 121 -5.46 28.78 -1.53
N ALA A 122 -4.59 29.61 -2.12
CA ALA A 122 -3.90 29.27 -3.37
C ALA A 122 -3.02 28.02 -3.23
N LEU A 123 -2.30 27.90 -2.11
CA LEU A 123 -1.49 26.71 -1.82
C LEU A 123 -2.36 25.46 -1.56
N ALA A 124 -3.49 25.62 -0.88
CA ALA A 124 -4.42 24.53 -0.62
C ALA A 124 -5.08 24.04 -1.91
N TYR A 125 -5.45 24.96 -2.81
CA TYR A 125 -5.89 24.65 -4.16
C TYR A 125 -4.85 23.82 -4.92
N HIS A 126 -3.58 24.26 -4.94
CA HIS A 126 -2.51 23.48 -5.57
C HIS A 126 -2.34 22.08 -4.96
N ALA A 127 -2.41 21.97 -3.62
CA ALA A 127 -2.29 20.71 -2.92
C ALA A 127 -3.42 19.73 -3.27
N ASN A 128 -4.68 20.20 -3.32
CA ASN A 128 -5.84 19.37 -3.66
C ASN A 128 -5.78 18.84 -5.10
N PHE A 129 -5.36 19.69 -6.05
CA PHE A 129 -5.24 19.29 -7.45
C PHE A 129 -3.91 18.58 -7.78
N ARG A 130 -3.12 18.20 -6.77
CA ARG A 130 -1.77 17.60 -6.92
C ARG A 130 -0.86 18.39 -7.88
N LYS A 131 -1.03 19.71 -7.92
CA LYS A 131 -0.22 20.62 -8.75
C LYS A 131 0.97 21.12 -7.94
N ILE A 132 2.10 21.31 -8.62
CA ILE A 132 3.31 21.88 -8.02
C ILE A 132 3.08 23.38 -7.82
N ALA A 133 3.12 23.84 -6.58
CA ALA A 133 3.11 25.27 -6.29
C ALA A 133 4.54 25.82 -6.38
N ASN A 134 4.90 26.37 -7.54
CA ASN A 134 6.08 27.23 -7.68
C ASN A 134 5.67 28.70 -7.54
N LEU A 135 6.64 29.60 -7.33
CA LEU A 135 6.35 31.01 -7.10
C LEU A 135 5.50 31.63 -8.23
N ASP A 136 5.82 31.35 -9.49
CA ASP A 136 5.08 31.86 -10.66
C ASP A 136 3.62 31.39 -10.68
N SER A 137 3.38 30.11 -10.35
CA SER A 137 2.04 29.53 -10.31
C SER A 137 1.20 30.11 -9.17
N VAL A 138 1.81 30.38 -8.01
CA VAL A 138 1.12 31.03 -6.90
C VAL A 138 0.79 32.47 -7.28
N CYS A 139 1.75 33.24 -7.81
CA CYS A 139 1.53 34.60 -8.29
C CYS A 139 0.44 34.72 -9.36
N LYS A 140 0.15 33.67 -10.13
CA LYS A 140 -0.95 33.67 -11.11
C LYS A 140 -2.34 33.53 -10.48
N LEU A 141 -2.42 32.91 -9.30
CA LEU A 141 -3.68 32.66 -8.59
C LEU A 141 -4.05 33.78 -7.64
N VAL A 142 -3.05 34.39 -7.00
CA VAL A 142 -3.27 35.54 -6.12
C VAL A 142 -3.03 36.84 -6.86
N SER A 143 -3.93 37.80 -6.73
CA SER A 143 -3.80 39.17 -7.27
C SER A 143 -2.81 40.03 -6.47
N LEU A 144 -1.67 39.45 -6.09
CA LEU A 144 -0.60 40.08 -5.31
C LEU A 144 0.64 40.25 -6.18
N SER A 145 1.46 41.26 -5.87
CA SER A 145 2.76 41.41 -6.52
C SER A 145 3.71 40.29 -6.11
N LYS A 146 4.69 39.98 -6.97
CA LYS A 146 5.68 38.92 -6.69
C LYS A 146 6.41 39.11 -5.35
N LEU A 147 6.72 40.35 -4.99
CA LEU A 147 7.38 40.66 -3.71
C LEU A 147 6.48 40.37 -2.51
N GLU A 148 5.19 40.72 -2.60
CA GLU A 148 4.21 40.42 -1.55
C GLU A 148 3.98 38.91 -1.39
N VAL A 149 3.98 38.17 -2.49
CA VAL A 149 3.89 36.70 -2.46
C VAL A 149 5.13 36.10 -1.80
N GLU A 150 6.33 36.54 -2.17
CA GLU A 150 7.57 36.05 -1.55
C GLU A 150 7.64 36.35 -0.04
N ASP A 151 7.28 37.57 0.36
CA ASP A 151 7.27 37.95 1.77
C ASP A 151 6.18 37.19 2.56
N GLY A 152 4.98 37.08 2.00
CA GLY A 152 3.88 36.30 2.59
C GLY A 152 4.23 34.82 2.75
N LEU A 153 4.89 34.20 1.75
CA LEU A 153 5.36 32.81 1.84
C LEU A 153 6.44 32.63 2.91
N LYS A 154 7.36 33.59 3.06
CA LYS A 154 8.34 33.58 4.17
C LYS A 154 7.68 33.68 5.53
N GLN A 155 6.66 34.54 5.67
CA GLN A 155 5.90 34.68 6.91
C GLN A 155 5.10 33.41 7.24
N LEU A 156 4.48 32.77 6.24
CA LEU A 156 3.81 31.47 6.40
C LEU A 156 4.79 30.34 6.77
N GLN A 157 6.01 30.38 6.23
CA GLN A 157 7.08 29.47 6.60
C GLN A 157 7.55 29.69 8.06
N ALA A 158 7.66 30.94 8.50
CA ALA A 158 8.00 31.27 9.89
C ALA A 158 6.90 30.80 10.87
N LYS A 159 5.63 30.78 10.44
CA LYS A 159 4.50 30.19 11.19
C LYS A 159 4.42 28.66 11.08
N HIS A 160 5.41 28.01 10.47
CA HIS A 160 5.46 26.57 10.23
C HIS A 160 4.28 25.99 9.42
N LEU A 161 3.58 26.83 8.64
CA LEU A 161 2.44 26.40 7.83
C LEU A 161 2.88 25.91 6.45
N VAL A 162 3.97 26.47 5.92
CA VAL A 162 4.49 26.17 4.58
C VAL A 162 5.94 25.71 4.67
N LYS A 163 6.31 24.73 3.86
CA LYS A 163 7.68 24.26 3.70
C LYS A 163 8.17 24.57 2.29
N GLN A 164 9.28 25.28 2.21
CA GLN A 164 9.99 25.48 0.95
C GLN A 164 10.85 24.24 0.66
N LYS A 165 10.71 23.69 -0.55
CA LYS A 165 11.63 22.68 -1.08
C LYS A 165 12.39 23.27 -2.26
N VAL A 166 13.70 23.10 -2.22
CA VAL A 166 14.60 23.50 -3.31
C VAL A 166 15.14 22.22 -3.92
N THR A 167 14.72 21.92 -5.15
CA THR A 167 15.22 20.73 -5.86
C THR A 167 16.60 21.05 -6.42
N ARG A 168 17.64 20.38 -5.93
CA ARG A 168 19.00 20.46 -6.50
C ARG A 168 19.03 19.75 -7.86
N GLY A 169 18.91 20.53 -8.92
CA GLY A 169 18.99 20.14 -10.33
C GLY A 169 19.18 21.37 -11.21
N THR A 170 19.33 21.18 -12.53
CA THR A 170 19.76 22.20 -13.52
C THR A 170 18.89 23.45 -13.63
N PHE A 171 17.74 23.52 -12.95
CA PHE A 171 16.85 24.70 -12.94
C PHE A 171 16.42 25.19 -11.56
N GLY A 172 17.01 24.69 -10.46
CA GLY A 172 16.82 25.25 -9.12
C GLY A 172 15.37 25.63 -8.77
N ALA A 173 14.41 24.77 -9.12
CA ALA A 173 13.00 25.10 -8.96
C ALA A 173 12.66 25.12 -7.47
N THR A 174 12.23 26.28 -6.99
CA THR A 174 11.69 26.43 -5.64
C THR A 174 10.22 26.09 -5.67
N THR A 175 9.82 25.11 -4.86
CA THR A 175 8.43 24.71 -4.67
C THR A 175 8.02 24.93 -3.23
N PHE A 176 6.75 25.21 -3.02
CA PHE A 176 6.14 25.43 -1.72
C PHE A 176 5.10 24.34 -1.47
N GLU A 177 5.20 23.69 -0.33
CA GLU A 177 4.25 22.65 0.07
C GLU A 177 3.66 23.01 1.43
N LEU A 178 2.35 22.75 1.60
CA LEU A 178 1.72 22.84 2.91
C LEU A 178 2.31 21.77 3.84
N THR A 179 2.71 22.20 5.04
CA THR A 179 3.04 21.28 6.13
C THR A 179 1.78 20.59 6.63
N LEU A 180 1.92 19.64 7.56
CA LEU A 180 0.76 19.03 8.21
C LEU A 180 -0.12 20.07 8.90
N ALA A 181 0.49 20.99 9.65
CA ALA A 181 -0.18 22.13 10.26
C ALA A 181 -0.91 23.02 9.24
N GLY A 182 -0.28 23.27 8.08
CA GLY A 182 -0.90 24.07 7.02
C GLY A 182 -2.08 23.38 6.35
N LYS A 183 -2.03 22.05 6.19
CA LYS A 183 -3.15 21.26 5.67
C LYS A 183 -4.31 21.24 6.65
N ASP A 184 -4.03 21.09 7.94
CA ASP A 184 -5.05 21.13 9.00
C ASP A 184 -5.74 22.48 9.07
N TYR A 185 -4.95 23.55 9.02
CA TYR A 185 -5.49 24.91 8.94
C TYR A 185 -6.39 25.06 7.70
N ALA A 186 -5.93 24.62 6.53
CA ALA A 186 -6.70 24.75 5.30
C ALA A 186 -8.01 23.94 5.33
N LEU A 187 -7.98 22.73 5.91
CA LEU A 187 -9.16 21.87 6.04
C LEU A 187 -10.19 22.46 7.01
N GLU A 188 -9.77 22.99 8.16
CA GLU A 188 -10.69 23.57 9.14
C GLU A 188 -11.23 24.95 8.71
N ARG A 189 -10.48 25.70 7.88
CA ARG A 189 -10.81 27.10 7.53
C ARG A 189 -11.48 27.26 6.17
N PHE A 190 -11.17 26.41 5.19
CA PHE A 190 -11.59 26.57 3.80
C PHE A 190 -12.54 25.46 3.31
N GLU A 191 -12.99 24.57 4.19
CA GLU A 191 -13.94 23.47 3.89
C GLU A 191 -13.60 22.70 2.60
N LEU A 192 -12.31 22.48 2.36
CA LEU A 192 -11.83 21.86 1.15
C LEU A 192 -12.08 20.33 1.17
N THR A 193 -13.25 19.91 0.69
CA THR A 193 -13.60 18.51 0.38
C THR A 193 -13.00 18.03 -0.93
#